data_AF-A0A942DPI8-F1
#
_entry.id   AF-A0A942DPI8-F1
#
_cell.length_a   1.000
_cell.length_b   1.000
_cell.length_c   1.000
_cell.angle_alpha   90.00
_cell.angle_beta   90.00
_cell.angle_gamma   90.00
#
_symmetry.space_group_name_H-M   'P 1'
#
loop_
_entity.id
_entity.type
_entity.pdbx_description
1 polymer ?
#
loop_
_entity_poly.entity_id
_entity_poly.type
_entity_poly.pdbx_seq_one_letter_code
_entity_poly.pdbx_strand_id
1 'polypeptide(L)'
;MSKFRLVILDNAKAQLESPAAKKILSDVVFIKQKNFLRSEPNYVVTDKHDMIGTHFLIYDTSNFLDPKLVFAIRTTYLSRATQHRIDTPLMSIIPKLDQSIQNTFNSFHDRHKELVDCNAWFVDPDYSKKNSGLNLSALGYFMVCTNVMRAGYDNIVGCTNETYGASRWVEPLGKVAKGLLFEHPAVKSPHMMLLVENFNMDFFSSIYQEYKELVSETFEVFPAKEGEEMIPFSAFCEQIYNLDVKRRAA
;
A
#
# COMPACT_ATOMS: atom_id res chain seq x y z
N MET A 1 20.33 -1.86 -10.94
CA MET A 1 19.38 -1.41 -9.90
C MET A 1 19.80 -1.83 -8.48
N SER A 2 21.10 -2.04 -8.20
CA SER A 2 21.62 -2.63 -6.95
C SER A 2 21.56 -1.73 -5.70
N LYS A 3 20.87 -0.59 -5.79
CA LYS A 3 20.80 0.45 -4.75
C LYS A 3 19.45 0.51 -4.05
N PHE A 4 18.50 -0.35 -4.41
CA PHE A 4 17.21 -0.39 -3.75
C PHE A 4 16.97 -1.71 -3.05
N ARG A 5 16.16 -1.69 -1.99
CA ARG A 5 15.63 -2.88 -1.34
C ARG A 5 14.15 -2.75 -1.10
N LEU A 6 13.40 -3.76 -1.54
CA LEU A 6 11.98 -3.89 -1.25
C LEU A 6 11.82 -4.61 0.09
N VAL A 7 10.92 -4.09 0.92
CA VAL A 7 10.61 -4.67 2.22
C VAL A 7 9.11 -4.76 2.39
N ILE A 8 8.63 -5.92 2.87
CA ILE A 8 7.25 -6.12 3.31
C ILE A 8 7.27 -6.45 4.80
N LEU A 9 6.62 -5.63 5.62
CA LEU A 9 6.41 -5.89 7.05
C LEU A 9 4.92 -6.08 7.31
N ASP A 10 4.50 -7.31 7.64
CA ASP A 10 3.11 -7.60 7.98
C ASP A 10 2.87 -7.63 9.48
N ASN A 11 1.82 -6.98 9.97
CA ASN A 11 1.34 -7.08 11.35
C ASN A 11 2.48 -6.94 12.38
N ALA A 12 3.11 -5.76 12.41
CA ALA A 12 4.26 -5.48 13.28
C ALA A 12 4.02 -5.82 14.76
N LYS A 13 2.77 -5.70 15.23
CA LYS A 13 2.34 -6.08 16.59
C LYS A 13 2.65 -7.52 16.94
N ALA A 14 2.50 -8.45 15.98
CA ALA A 14 2.79 -9.87 16.19
C ALA A 14 4.30 -10.18 16.13
N GLN A 15 5.13 -9.18 15.81
CA GLN A 15 6.56 -9.34 15.55
C GLN A 15 7.42 -8.38 16.37
N LEU A 16 6.90 -7.86 17.48
CA LEU A 16 7.62 -6.89 18.30
C LEU A 16 8.92 -7.44 18.88
N GLU A 17 9.09 -8.76 18.98
CA GLU A 17 10.38 -9.34 19.40
C GLU A 17 11.42 -9.41 18.28
N SER A 18 11.04 -9.22 17.00
CA SER A 18 11.96 -9.19 15.88
C SER A 18 12.71 -7.85 15.81
N PRO A 19 14.06 -7.84 15.89
CA PRO A 19 14.85 -6.62 15.73
C PRO A 19 14.62 -5.94 14.36
N ALA A 20 14.43 -6.76 13.31
CA ALA A 20 14.14 -6.26 11.97
C ALA A 20 12.79 -5.53 11.93
N ALA A 21 11.73 -6.14 12.49
CA ALA A 21 10.41 -5.51 12.55
C ALA A 21 10.43 -4.22 13.38
N LYS A 22 11.11 -4.22 14.54
CA LYS A 22 11.32 -3.02 15.38
C LYS A 22 12.00 -1.89 14.61
N LYS A 23 13.08 -2.18 13.88
CA LYS A 23 13.78 -1.19 13.06
C LYS A 23 12.87 -0.63 11.96
N ILE A 24 12.24 -1.50 11.18
CA ILE A 24 11.39 -1.10 10.06
C ILE A 24 10.23 -0.23 10.56
N LEU A 25 9.56 -0.64 11.65
CA LEU A 25 8.49 0.15 12.25
C LEU A 25 8.99 1.52 12.73
N SER A 26 10.18 1.57 13.32
CA SER A 26 10.80 2.83 13.75
C SER A 26 11.05 3.75 12.55
N ASP A 27 11.60 3.24 11.44
CA ASP A 27 11.85 4.01 10.23
C ASP A 27 10.54 4.63 9.67
N VAL A 28 9.44 3.86 9.67
CA VAL A 28 8.10 4.34 9.28
C VAL A 28 7.64 5.48 10.18
N VAL A 29 7.77 5.33 11.51
CA VAL A 29 7.39 6.37 12.48
C VAL A 29 8.22 7.64 12.28
N PHE A 30 9.54 7.52 12.14
CA PHE A 30 10.44 8.66 11.93
C PHE A 30 10.12 9.43 10.64
N ILE A 31 9.79 8.74 9.55
CA ILE A 31 9.44 9.40 8.29
C ILE A 31 8.12 10.14 8.37
N LYS A 32 7.11 9.55 9.01
CA LYS A 32 5.85 10.27 9.28
C LYS A 32 6.13 11.54 10.06
N GLN A 33 6.94 11.47 11.12
CA GLN A 33 7.38 12.64 11.90
C GLN A 33 8.10 13.71 11.07
N LYS A 34 9.01 13.33 10.16
CA LYS A 34 9.69 14.30 9.27
C LYS A 34 8.72 15.01 8.32
N ASN A 35 7.71 14.31 7.80
CA ASN A 35 6.69 14.94 6.95
C ASN A 35 5.75 15.85 7.75
N PHE A 36 5.56 15.60 9.05
CA PHE A 36 4.82 16.50 9.95
C PHE A 36 5.56 17.79 10.24
N LEU A 37 6.88 17.82 10.27
CA LEU A 37 7.59 19.12 10.32
C LEU A 37 7.27 20.02 9.11
N ARG A 38 6.66 19.47 8.06
CA ARG A 38 6.22 20.17 6.84
C ARG A 38 4.70 20.32 6.71
N SER A 39 3.89 19.78 7.65
CA SER A 39 2.41 19.80 7.62
C SER A 39 1.80 19.99 9.03
N GLU A 40 0.51 20.26 9.18
CA GLU A 40 -0.04 20.85 10.41
C GLU A 40 0.33 20.13 11.74
N PRO A 41 0.53 20.87 12.86
CA PRO A 41 1.00 20.34 14.15
C PRO A 41 0.16 19.23 14.80
N ASN A 42 -1.10 19.07 14.40
CA ASN A 42 -2.06 18.18 15.07
C ASN A 42 -2.10 16.74 14.51
N TYR A 43 -1.23 16.39 13.56
CA TYR A 43 -1.24 15.08 12.87
C TYR A 43 -0.28 14.04 13.51
N VAL A 44 0.18 14.23 14.75
CA VAL A 44 1.16 13.32 15.37
C VAL A 44 0.50 12.36 16.35
N VAL A 45 0.13 11.17 15.89
CA VAL A 45 -0.03 9.99 16.76
C VAL A 45 0.51 8.80 16.00
N THR A 46 1.26 7.92 16.66
CA THR A 46 1.56 6.58 16.15
C THR A 46 0.24 5.97 15.71
N ASP A 47 0.06 5.86 14.40
CA ASP A 47 -1.22 5.42 13.86
C ASP A 47 -1.40 3.96 14.32
N LYS A 48 -2.48 3.65 15.02
CA LYS A 48 -2.75 2.29 15.51
C LYS A 48 -2.72 1.27 14.37
N HIS A 49 -3.03 1.72 13.15
CA HIS A 49 -2.93 0.92 11.95
C HIS A 49 -1.49 0.59 11.55
N ASP A 50 -0.46 1.34 11.97
CA ASP A 50 0.94 0.95 11.74
C ASP A 50 1.33 -0.33 12.47
N MET A 51 0.70 -0.58 13.62
CA MET A 51 0.97 -1.79 14.39
C MET A 51 0.36 -3.03 13.76
N ILE A 52 -0.78 -2.89 13.07
CA ILE A 52 -1.56 -4.03 12.60
C ILE A 52 -1.57 -4.15 11.08
N GLY A 53 -1.17 -3.11 10.34
CA GLY A 53 -1.19 -3.12 8.88
C GLY A 53 -0.05 -3.94 8.26
N THR A 54 -0.10 -4.07 6.94
CA THR A 54 1.02 -4.53 6.11
C THR A 54 1.67 -3.30 5.48
N HIS A 55 2.97 -3.10 5.72
CA HIS A 55 3.77 -2.02 5.17
C HIS A 55 4.58 -2.51 3.97
N PHE A 56 4.58 -1.73 2.90
CA PHE A 56 5.35 -1.96 1.69
C PHE A 56 6.31 -0.79 1.51
N LEU A 57 7.60 -1.09 1.55
CA LEU A 57 8.64 -0.10 1.74
C LEU A 57 9.73 -0.28 0.69
N ILE A 58 10.32 0.84 0.26
CA ILE A 58 11.48 0.86 -0.63
C ILE A 58 12.58 1.67 0.06
N TYR A 59 13.72 1.04 0.27
CA TYR A 59 14.91 1.66 0.83
C TYR A 59 15.93 1.94 -0.28
N ASP A 60 16.54 3.12 -0.28
CA ASP A 60 17.81 3.36 -0.97
C ASP A 60 18.96 2.87 -0.08
N THR A 61 19.72 1.91 -0.59
CA THR A 61 20.83 1.23 0.06
C THR A 61 22.19 1.70 -0.47
N SER A 62 22.25 2.82 -1.18
CA SER A 62 23.51 3.44 -1.64
C SER A 62 24.49 3.67 -0.49
N ASN A 63 23.97 4.01 0.70
CA ASN A 63 24.71 3.92 1.95
C ASN A 63 24.23 2.67 2.72
N PHE A 64 25.02 1.60 2.68
CA PHE A 64 24.65 0.34 3.32
C PHE A 64 24.59 0.42 4.87
N LEU A 65 25.28 1.39 5.47
CA LEU A 65 25.28 1.61 6.92
C LEU A 65 24.05 2.38 7.39
N ASP A 66 23.47 3.19 6.52
CA ASP A 66 22.26 3.97 6.80
C ASP A 66 21.30 3.95 5.60
N PRO A 67 20.62 2.80 5.36
CA PRO A 67 19.62 2.72 4.30
C PRO A 67 18.49 3.72 4.53
N LYS A 68 18.23 4.55 3.53
CA LYS A 68 17.20 5.59 3.59
C LYS A 68 15.88 5.03 3.10
N LEU A 69 14.82 5.07 3.92
CA LEU A 69 13.47 4.75 3.47
C LEU A 69 12.97 5.88 2.55
N VAL A 70 12.71 5.56 1.27
CA VAL A 70 12.36 6.54 0.22
C VAL A 70 10.91 6.41 -0.26
N PHE A 71 10.25 5.31 0.04
CA PHE A 71 8.84 5.09 -0.28
C PHE A 71 8.19 4.20 0.78
N ALA A 72 6.95 4.54 1.16
CA ALA A 72 6.14 3.69 2.03
C ALA A 72 4.66 3.76 1.62
N ILE A 73 3.97 2.64 1.72
CA ILE A 73 2.52 2.56 1.64
C ILE A 73 2.05 1.43 2.55
N ARG A 74 0.85 1.55 3.10
CA ARG A 74 0.31 0.58 4.05
C ARG A 74 -1.07 0.11 3.62
N THR A 75 -1.33 -1.18 3.80
CA THR A 75 -2.70 -1.72 3.80
C THR A 75 -3.14 -2.13 5.20
N THR A 76 -4.43 -1.99 5.47
CA THR A 76 -5.09 -2.52 6.66
C THR A 76 -6.32 -3.30 6.23
N TYR A 77 -6.32 -4.60 6.52
CA TYR A 77 -7.48 -5.46 6.32
C TYR A 77 -8.57 -5.10 7.32
N LEU A 78 -9.82 -4.97 6.87
CA LEU A 78 -10.95 -4.63 7.73
C LEU A 78 -11.12 -5.67 8.84
N SER A 79 -11.06 -6.97 8.52
CA SER A 79 -11.14 -8.04 9.53
C SER A 79 -10.12 -7.88 10.66
N ARG A 80 -8.88 -7.50 10.32
CA ARG A 80 -7.79 -7.28 11.28
C ARG A 80 -8.01 -6.03 12.13
N ALA A 81 -8.54 -4.96 11.55
CA ALA A 81 -8.93 -3.77 12.29
C ALA A 81 -10.06 -4.09 13.29
N THR A 82 -11.07 -4.85 12.85
CA THR A 82 -12.19 -5.31 13.70
C THR A 82 -11.72 -6.16 14.88
N GLN A 83 -10.77 -7.09 14.68
CA GLN A 83 -10.18 -7.89 15.77
C GLN A 83 -9.56 -7.02 16.88
N HIS A 84 -9.07 -5.83 16.53
CA HIS A 84 -8.51 -4.87 17.46
C HIS A 84 -9.47 -3.76 17.88
N ARG A 85 -10.75 -3.86 17.51
CA ARG A 85 -11.81 -2.89 17.83
C ARG A 85 -11.47 -1.48 17.36
N ILE A 86 -10.89 -1.37 16.16
CA ILE A 86 -10.63 -0.09 15.50
C ILE A 86 -11.26 -0.10 14.10
N ASP A 87 -11.74 1.06 13.66
CA ASP A 87 -12.17 1.26 12.28
C ASP A 87 -10.94 1.49 11.39
N THR A 88 -10.95 1.02 10.15
CA THR A 88 -9.91 1.44 9.19
C THR A 88 -10.03 2.94 8.90
N PRO A 89 -8.96 3.61 8.42
CA PRO A 89 -9.00 5.04 8.12
C PRO A 89 -10.18 5.44 7.24
N LEU A 90 -10.45 4.68 6.17
CA LEU A 90 -11.58 4.94 5.27
C LEU A 90 -12.92 4.77 5.98
N MET A 91 -13.12 3.68 6.72
CA MET A 91 -14.37 3.41 7.45
C MET A 91 -14.75 4.56 8.40
N SER A 92 -13.76 5.18 9.03
CA SER A 92 -13.97 6.31 9.95
C SER A 92 -14.47 7.60 9.27
N ILE A 93 -14.29 7.73 7.94
CA ILE A 93 -14.71 8.91 7.19
C ILE A 93 -16.01 8.72 6.42
N ILE A 94 -16.35 7.49 5.98
CA ILE A 94 -17.54 7.21 5.16
C ILE A 94 -18.83 7.86 5.71
N PRO A 95 -19.17 7.77 7.02
CA PRO A 95 -20.42 8.35 7.54
C PRO A 95 -20.52 9.87 7.43
N LYS A 96 -19.40 10.56 7.14
CA LYS A 96 -19.31 12.02 7.03
C LYS A 96 -19.36 12.50 5.58
N LEU A 97 -19.38 11.59 4.61
CA LEU A 97 -19.36 11.93 3.19
C LEU A 97 -20.78 12.08 2.64
N ASP A 98 -20.90 12.61 1.42
CA ASP A 98 -22.20 12.73 0.75
C ASP A 98 -22.85 11.36 0.50
N GLN A 99 -24.19 11.32 0.52
CA GLN A 99 -24.97 10.09 0.40
C GLN A 99 -24.66 9.31 -0.90
N SER A 100 -24.35 10.01 -1.99
CA SER A 100 -23.97 9.38 -3.27
C SER A 100 -22.70 8.55 -3.13
N ILE A 101 -21.70 9.07 -2.42
CA ILE A 101 -20.44 8.41 -2.16
C ILE A 101 -20.64 7.25 -1.18
N GLN A 102 -21.40 7.46 -0.10
CA GLN A 102 -21.77 6.40 0.83
C GLN A 102 -22.46 5.23 0.13
N ASN A 103 -23.44 5.50 -0.73
CA ASN A 103 -24.16 4.47 -1.48
C ASN A 103 -23.23 3.68 -2.42
N THR A 104 -22.29 4.38 -3.06
CA THR A 104 -21.31 3.75 -3.96
C THR A 104 -20.34 2.86 -3.17
N PHE A 105 -19.86 3.35 -2.03
CA PHE A 105 -19.00 2.60 -1.11
C PHE A 105 -19.71 1.36 -0.57
N ASN A 106 -20.93 1.49 -0.05
CA ASN A 106 -21.70 0.38 0.50
C ASN A 106 -21.95 -0.69 -0.57
N SER A 107 -22.33 -0.27 -1.78
CA SER A 107 -22.51 -1.19 -2.91
C SER A 107 -21.23 -1.95 -3.25
N PHE A 108 -20.06 -1.32 -3.10
CA PHE A 108 -18.76 -1.96 -3.29
C PHE A 108 -18.47 -2.94 -2.15
N HIS A 109 -18.59 -2.49 -0.90
CA HIS A 109 -18.39 -3.27 0.31
C HIS A 109 -19.22 -4.57 0.31
N ASP A 110 -20.51 -4.49 -0.04
CA ASP A 110 -21.41 -5.63 -0.01
C ASP A 110 -21.05 -6.74 -1.02
N ARG A 111 -20.22 -6.44 -2.02
CA ARG A 111 -19.74 -7.43 -3.01
C ARG A 111 -18.44 -8.12 -2.60
N HIS A 112 -17.74 -7.58 -1.61
CA HIS A 112 -16.39 -8.01 -1.24
C HIS A 112 -16.39 -8.64 0.14
N LYS A 113 -15.76 -9.82 0.28
CA LYS A 113 -15.65 -10.53 1.56
C LYS A 113 -14.77 -9.81 2.58
N GLU A 114 -13.85 -8.99 2.07
CA GLU A 114 -12.86 -8.26 2.84
C GLU A 114 -12.61 -6.93 2.14
N LEU A 115 -12.39 -5.88 2.94
CA LEU A 115 -11.90 -4.60 2.43
C LEU A 115 -10.44 -4.44 2.82
N VAL A 116 -9.62 -4.10 1.84
CA VAL A 116 -8.22 -3.80 2.06
C VAL A 116 -7.98 -2.31 1.94
N ASP A 117 -7.88 -1.64 3.08
CA ASP A 117 -7.76 -0.19 3.14
C ASP A 117 -6.30 0.26 2.95
N CYS A 118 -6.01 0.89 1.82
CA CYS A 118 -4.69 1.28 1.35
C CYS A 118 -4.44 2.77 1.58
N ASN A 119 -3.58 3.12 2.54
CA ASN A 119 -3.31 4.50 2.95
C ASN A 119 -1.83 4.70 3.35
N ALA A 120 -1.55 5.83 4.00
CA ALA A 120 -0.23 6.20 4.52
C ALA A 120 0.85 6.18 3.44
N TRP A 121 0.47 6.56 2.22
CA TRP A 121 1.36 6.69 1.09
C TRP A 121 2.37 7.82 1.33
N PHE A 122 3.63 7.53 1.07
CA PHE A 122 4.75 8.45 1.18
C PHE A 122 5.75 8.16 0.06
N VAL A 123 6.27 9.22 -0.53
CA VAL A 123 7.49 9.18 -1.33
C VAL A 123 8.39 10.34 -0.91
N ASP A 124 9.69 10.07 -0.78
CA ASP A 124 10.67 11.12 -0.62
C ASP A 124 10.67 12.01 -1.88
N PRO A 125 10.55 13.35 -1.75
CA PRO A 125 10.49 14.24 -2.90
C PRO A 125 11.65 14.08 -3.88
N ASP A 126 12.87 13.78 -3.40
CA ASP A 126 14.05 13.59 -4.24
C ASP A 126 13.90 12.36 -5.16
N TYR A 127 13.08 11.40 -4.73
CA TYR A 127 12.78 10.16 -5.46
C TYR A 127 11.41 10.20 -6.15
N SER A 128 10.73 11.35 -6.14
CA SER A 128 9.52 11.52 -6.92
C SER A 128 9.81 11.35 -8.42
N LYS A 129 8.81 10.91 -9.20
CA LYS A 129 8.94 10.77 -10.66
C LYS A 129 9.39 12.07 -11.33
N LYS A 130 8.96 13.21 -10.81
CA LYS A 130 9.34 14.54 -11.31
C LYS A 130 10.84 14.80 -11.16
N ASN A 131 11.43 14.39 -10.05
CA ASN A 131 12.82 14.74 -9.70
C ASN A 131 13.83 13.67 -10.10
N SER A 132 13.46 12.39 -10.03
CA SER A 132 14.37 11.27 -10.32
C SER A 132 14.06 10.51 -11.61
N GLY A 133 12.85 10.69 -12.17
CA GLY A 133 12.33 9.85 -13.25
C GLY A 133 11.84 8.46 -12.79
N LEU A 134 12.11 8.06 -11.54
CA LEU A 134 11.75 6.75 -11.01
C LEU A 134 10.24 6.62 -10.79
N ASN A 135 9.68 5.46 -11.12
CA ASN A 135 8.26 5.18 -10.96
C ASN A 135 7.96 4.40 -9.67
N LEU A 136 8.49 4.89 -8.53
CA LEU A 136 8.38 4.19 -7.25
C LEU A 136 6.93 3.97 -6.79
N SER A 137 6.00 4.88 -7.13
CA SER A 137 4.57 4.69 -6.86
C SER A 137 4.02 3.44 -7.57
N ALA A 138 4.38 3.22 -8.83
CA ALA A 138 3.93 2.06 -9.58
C ALA A 138 4.46 0.76 -8.97
N LEU A 139 5.74 0.74 -8.59
CA LEU A 139 6.34 -0.41 -7.90
C LEU A 139 5.68 -0.66 -6.53
N GLY A 140 5.42 0.40 -5.75
CA GLY A 140 4.75 0.30 -4.47
C GLY A 140 3.32 -0.23 -4.57
N TYR A 141 2.52 0.28 -5.50
CA TYR A 141 1.18 -0.24 -5.73
C TYR A 141 1.18 -1.65 -6.33
N PHE A 142 2.18 -2.01 -7.14
CA PHE A 142 2.41 -3.39 -7.58
C PHE A 142 2.65 -4.31 -6.38
N MET A 143 3.49 -3.91 -5.42
CA MET A 143 3.71 -4.67 -4.18
C MET A 143 2.42 -4.86 -3.39
N VAL A 144 1.65 -3.78 -3.22
CA VAL A 144 0.35 -3.81 -2.54
C VAL A 144 -0.60 -4.80 -3.22
N CYS A 145 -0.92 -4.57 -4.49
CA CYS A 145 -1.95 -5.35 -5.19
C CYS A 145 -1.54 -6.82 -5.30
N THR A 146 -0.25 -7.10 -5.54
CA THR A 146 0.25 -8.48 -5.62
C THR A 146 0.18 -9.18 -4.27
N ASN A 147 0.48 -8.49 -3.17
CA ASN A 147 0.33 -9.09 -1.85
C ASN A 147 -1.14 -9.28 -1.44
N VAL A 148 -2.03 -8.39 -1.88
CA VAL A 148 -3.48 -8.52 -1.70
C VAL A 148 -4.03 -9.73 -2.45
N MET A 149 -3.61 -9.92 -3.71
CA MET A 149 -3.89 -11.14 -4.49
C MET A 149 -3.33 -12.39 -3.81
N ARG A 150 -2.11 -12.30 -3.25
CA ARG A 150 -1.49 -13.40 -2.51
C ARG A 150 -2.31 -13.80 -1.29
N ALA A 151 -2.99 -12.86 -0.66
CA ALA A 151 -3.90 -13.10 0.46
C ALA A 151 -5.30 -13.58 0.03
N GLY A 152 -5.57 -13.71 -1.27
CA GLY A 152 -6.84 -14.21 -1.80
C GLY A 152 -7.91 -13.14 -2.05
N TYR A 153 -7.52 -11.86 -2.10
CA TYR A 153 -8.41 -10.74 -2.34
C TYR A 153 -8.05 -10.00 -3.63
N ASP A 154 -9.00 -9.26 -4.17
CA ASP A 154 -8.92 -8.63 -5.51
C ASP A 154 -9.33 -7.16 -5.50
N ASN A 155 -9.35 -6.55 -4.32
CA ASN A 155 -9.79 -5.18 -4.11
C ASN A 155 -8.84 -4.40 -3.20
N ILE A 156 -8.78 -3.10 -3.44
CA ILE A 156 -8.27 -2.13 -2.46
C ILE A 156 -9.22 -0.93 -2.41
N VAL A 157 -9.32 -0.34 -1.22
CA VAL A 157 -10.06 0.90 -0.98
C VAL A 157 -9.14 1.96 -0.38
N GLY A 158 -9.50 3.22 -0.47
CA GLY A 158 -8.76 4.32 0.18
C GLY A 158 -9.20 5.68 -0.33
N CYS A 159 -8.35 6.69 -0.14
CA CYS A 159 -8.54 7.99 -0.78
C CYS A 159 -7.21 8.63 -1.18
N THR A 160 -7.19 9.33 -2.33
CA THR A 160 -6.05 10.15 -2.77
C THR A 160 -6.28 11.62 -2.51
N ASN A 161 -5.21 12.37 -2.26
CA ASN A 161 -5.25 13.83 -2.19
C ASN A 161 -5.14 14.42 -3.61
N GLU A 162 -6.20 15.08 -4.06
CA GLU A 162 -6.31 15.61 -5.41
C GLU A 162 -5.70 16.99 -5.58
N THR A 163 -5.27 17.64 -4.51
CA THR A 163 -4.40 18.83 -4.59
C THR A 163 -3.14 18.55 -5.43
N TYR A 164 -2.66 17.29 -5.41
CA TYR A 164 -1.47 16.86 -6.14
C TYR A 164 -1.77 15.99 -7.37
N GLY A 165 -3.05 15.75 -7.67
CA GLY A 165 -3.51 14.80 -8.69
C GLY A 165 -2.98 13.38 -8.43
N ALA A 166 -3.07 12.90 -7.19
CA ALA A 166 -2.53 11.60 -6.80
C ALA A 166 -3.33 10.41 -7.37
N SER A 167 -4.59 10.61 -7.72
CA SER A 167 -5.46 9.66 -8.44
C SER A 167 -4.78 8.99 -9.66
N ARG A 168 -3.97 9.73 -10.42
CA ARG A 168 -3.24 9.23 -11.60
C ARG A 168 -2.34 8.01 -11.33
N TRP A 169 -1.91 7.81 -10.09
CA TRP A 169 -1.08 6.66 -9.72
C TRP A 169 -1.89 5.38 -9.53
N VAL A 170 -3.21 5.52 -9.36
CA VAL A 170 -4.15 4.44 -9.06
C VAL A 170 -4.89 4.00 -10.33
N GLU A 171 -5.05 4.88 -11.31
CA GLU A 171 -5.70 4.58 -12.60
C GLU A 171 -5.19 3.30 -13.29
N PRO A 172 -3.87 3.00 -13.31
CA PRO A 172 -3.39 1.80 -13.99
C PRO A 172 -3.67 0.50 -13.24
N LEU A 173 -4.08 0.55 -11.97
CA LEU A 173 -4.10 -0.63 -11.08
C LEU A 173 -5.23 -1.60 -11.38
N GLY A 174 -6.33 -1.15 -11.98
CA GLY A 174 -7.52 -1.97 -12.19
C GLY A 174 -8.74 -1.14 -12.57
N LYS A 175 -9.92 -1.71 -12.40
CA LYS A 175 -11.19 -1.00 -12.59
C LYS A 175 -11.43 -0.09 -11.39
N VAL A 176 -11.51 1.22 -11.66
CA VAL A 176 -11.70 2.26 -10.64
C VAL A 176 -13.05 2.96 -10.83
N ALA A 177 -13.80 3.13 -9.75
CA ALA A 177 -14.99 4.00 -9.76
C ALA A 177 -14.55 5.47 -9.95
N LYS A 178 -15.05 6.13 -11.01
CA LYS A 178 -14.63 7.49 -11.36
C LYS A 178 -15.49 8.55 -10.67
N GLY A 179 -14.89 9.71 -10.40
CA GLY A 179 -15.62 10.92 -10.01
C GLY A 179 -16.12 10.97 -8.56
N LEU A 180 -15.61 10.10 -7.68
CA LEU A 180 -15.96 10.08 -6.26
C LEU A 180 -15.14 11.13 -5.48
N LEU A 181 -15.28 12.40 -5.85
CA LEU A 181 -14.59 13.53 -5.23
C LEU A 181 -15.30 13.97 -3.96
N PHE A 182 -14.54 14.29 -2.92
CA PHE A 182 -15.05 14.83 -1.66
C PHE A 182 -14.00 15.73 -0.98
N GLU A 183 -14.44 16.56 -0.03
CA GLU A 183 -13.52 17.29 0.85
C GLU A 183 -13.21 16.44 2.09
N HIS A 184 -11.93 16.15 2.34
CA HIS A 184 -11.56 15.27 3.45
C HIS A 184 -11.90 15.91 4.81
N PRO A 185 -12.66 15.24 5.70
CA PRO A 185 -13.20 15.87 6.90
C PRO A 185 -12.14 16.33 7.91
N ALA A 186 -11.00 15.64 7.97
CA ALA A 186 -9.88 16.00 8.88
C ALA A 186 -8.86 16.99 8.28
N VAL A 187 -8.53 16.87 6.98
CA VAL A 187 -7.44 17.63 6.32
C VAL A 187 -7.98 18.83 5.53
N LYS A 188 -9.30 18.91 5.30
CA LYS A 188 -9.99 19.98 4.57
C LYS A 188 -9.34 20.29 3.21
N SER A 189 -9.09 19.24 2.44
CA SER A 189 -8.56 19.36 1.07
C SER A 189 -9.26 18.38 0.12
N PRO A 190 -9.28 18.67 -1.20
CA PRO A 190 -9.92 17.81 -2.18
C PRO A 190 -9.30 16.42 -2.19
N HIS A 191 -10.14 15.40 -2.07
CA HIS A 191 -9.76 14.00 -2.16
C HIS A 191 -10.65 13.25 -3.14
N MET A 192 -10.15 12.13 -3.65
CA MET A 192 -10.92 11.18 -4.44
C MET A 192 -10.98 9.86 -3.71
N MET A 193 -12.17 9.29 -3.58
CA MET A 193 -12.33 7.94 -3.06
C MET A 193 -11.84 6.93 -4.09
N LEU A 194 -11.06 5.97 -3.62
CA LEU A 194 -10.53 4.88 -4.42
C LEU A 194 -11.32 3.62 -4.08
N LEU A 195 -11.94 3.05 -5.10
CA LEU A 195 -12.56 1.73 -5.05
C LEU A 195 -12.01 0.97 -6.25
N VAL A 196 -10.98 0.17 -6.03
CA VAL A 196 -10.27 -0.58 -7.08
C VAL A 196 -10.65 -2.04 -6.97
N GLU A 197 -11.10 -2.62 -8.07
CA GLU A 197 -11.40 -4.04 -8.25
C GLU A 197 -10.84 -4.50 -9.60
N ASN A 198 -10.78 -5.82 -9.85
CA ASN A 198 -10.31 -6.39 -11.12
C ASN A 198 -8.95 -5.83 -11.53
N PHE A 199 -7.92 -6.19 -10.78
CA PHE A 199 -6.59 -5.63 -11.01
C PHE A 199 -6.08 -5.87 -12.44
N ASN A 200 -5.35 -4.88 -12.94
CA ASN A 200 -4.84 -4.85 -14.30
C ASN A 200 -3.56 -5.68 -14.43
N MET A 201 -3.71 -6.91 -14.90
CA MET A 201 -2.60 -7.84 -15.08
C MET A 201 -1.56 -7.35 -16.07
N ASP A 202 -1.96 -6.59 -17.10
CA ASP A 202 -1.02 -6.06 -18.08
C ASP A 202 -0.04 -5.07 -17.46
N PHE A 203 -0.58 -4.16 -16.66
CA PHE A 203 0.21 -3.21 -15.90
C PHE A 203 1.15 -3.94 -14.94
N PHE A 204 0.66 -4.91 -14.17
CA PHE A 204 1.50 -5.65 -13.22
C PHE A 204 2.60 -6.48 -13.88
N SER A 205 2.32 -7.14 -15.01
CA SER A 205 3.32 -7.85 -15.79
C SER A 205 4.44 -6.91 -16.27
N SER A 206 4.09 -5.70 -16.72
CA SER A 206 5.09 -4.71 -17.13
C SER A 206 5.99 -4.25 -15.98
N ILE A 207 5.42 -3.97 -14.79
CA ILE A 207 6.20 -3.57 -13.62
C ILE A 207 7.07 -4.73 -13.14
N TYR A 208 6.54 -5.96 -13.10
CA TYR A 208 7.33 -7.14 -12.72
C TYR A 208 8.53 -7.35 -13.66
N GLN A 209 8.34 -7.24 -14.97
CA GLN A 209 9.44 -7.34 -15.93
C GLN A 209 10.50 -6.25 -15.72
N GLU A 210 10.08 -5.00 -15.52
CA GLU A 210 10.99 -3.86 -15.29
C GLU A 210 11.82 -4.03 -14.01
N TYR A 211 11.23 -4.57 -12.94
CA TYR A 211 11.85 -4.66 -11.62
C TYR A 211 12.15 -6.10 -11.17
N LYS A 212 12.23 -7.07 -12.08
CA LYS A 212 12.31 -8.50 -11.77
C LYS A 212 13.43 -8.84 -10.77
N GLU A 213 14.63 -8.31 -11.00
CA GLU A 213 15.78 -8.53 -10.11
C GLU A 213 15.50 -8.01 -8.70
N LEU A 214 14.98 -6.79 -8.60
CA LEU A 214 14.67 -6.14 -7.33
C LEU A 214 13.53 -6.88 -6.58
N VAL A 215 12.52 -7.37 -7.31
CA VAL A 215 11.43 -8.18 -6.74
C VAL A 215 11.96 -9.51 -6.20
N SER A 216 12.93 -10.13 -6.87
CA SER A 216 13.51 -11.40 -6.44
C SER A 216 14.24 -11.32 -5.08
N GLU A 217 14.68 -10.11 -4.69
CA GLU A 217 15.37 -9.84 -3.43
C GLU A 217 14.47 -9.18 -2.37
N THR A 218 13.14 -9.28 -2.51
CA THR A 218 12.20 -8.69 -1.54
C THR A 218 12.44 -9.30 -0.16
N PHE A 219 12.68 -8.43 0.83
CA PHE A 219 12.83 -8.85 2.23
C PHE A 219 11.46 -8.86 2.91
N GLU A 220 11.04 -10.03 3.34
CA GLU A 220 9.71 -10.25 3.91
C GLU A 220 9.79 -10.54 5.42
N VAL A 221 9.00 -9.80 6.19
CA VAL A 221 8.90 -9.93 7.65
C VAL A 221 7.44 -10.21 7.99
N PHE A 222 7.10 -11.49 8.11
CA PHE A 222 5.75 -11.98 8.41
C PHE A 222 5.69 -12.68 9.77
N PRO A 223 4.55 -12.61 10.48
CA PRO A 223 4.37 -13.37 11.71
C PRO A 223 4.58 -14.87 11.44
N ALA A 224 5.27 -15.55 12.34
CA ALA A 224 5.35 -17.01 12.28
C ALA A 224 3.94 -17.59 12.41
N LYS A 225 3.49 -18.34 11.40
CA LYS A 225 2.27 -19.12 11.47
C LYS A 225 2.65 -20.59 11.60
N GLU A 226 2.13 -21.28 12.61
CA GLU A 226 2.31 -22.73 12.73
C GLU A 226 1.63 -23.43 11.54
N GLY A 227 2.39 -24.22 10.78
CA GLY A 227 1.86 -25.12 9.75
C GLY A 227 1.46 -24.50 8.41
N GLU A 228 1.62 -23.19 8.19
CA GLU A 228 1.36 -22.53 6.90
C GLU A 228 2.65 -21.97 6.29
N GLU A 229 3.18 -22.63 5.25
CA GLU A 229 4.18 -22.02 4.38
C GLU A 229 3.50 -21.01 3.44
N MET A 230 3.73 -19.72 3.69
CA MET A 230 3.31 -18.69 2.75
C MET A 230 4.22 -18.72 1.53
N ILE A 231 3.63 -18.73 0.32
CA ILE A 231 4.38 -18.60 -0.93
C ILE A 231 5.17 -17.27 -0.86
N PRO A 232 6.51 -17.27 -1.04
CA PRO A 232 7.30 -16.05 -1.06
C PRO A 232 6.75 -15.05 -2.10
N PHE A 233 6.85 -13.75 -1.81
CA PHE A 233 6.26 -12.69 -2.64
C PHE A 233 6.82 -12.75 -4.06
N SER A 234 8.13 -12.96 -4.20
CA SER A 234 8.80 -13.12 -5.48
C SER A 234 8.29 -14.31 -6.29
N ALA A 235 8.09 -15.46 -5.64
CA ALA A 235 7.54 -16.66 -6.27
C ALA A 235 6.09 -16.45 -6.71
N PHE A 236 5.28 -15.76 -5.90
CA PHE A 236 3.90 -15.44 -6.26
C PHE A 236 3.82 -14.45 -7.44
N CYS A 237 4.68 -13.43 -7.47
CA CYS A 237 4.82 -12.53 -8.62
C CYS A 237 5.13 -13.31 -9.91
N GLU A 238 6.06 -14.26 -9.86
CA GLU A 238 6.42 -15.10 -11.01
C GLU A 238 5.26 -16.00 -11.46
N GLN A 239 4.51 -16.60 -10.51
CA GLN A 239 3.32 -17.38 -10.83
C GLN A 239 2.27 -16.55 -11.56
N ILE A 240 1.97 -15.35 -11.05
CA ILE A 240 1.02 -14.42 -11.67
C ILE A 240 1.46 -14.03 -13.08
N TYR A 241 2.72 -13.65 -13.23
CA TYR A 241 3.28 -13.26 -14.53
C TYR A 241 3.17 -14.41 -15.55
N ASN A 242 3.52 -15.63 -15.15
CA ASN A 242 3.44 -16.80 -16.02
C ASN A 242 1.99 -17.15 -16.42
N LEU A 243 1.02 -16.93 -15.52
CA LEU A 243 -0.41 -17.10 -15.85
C LEU A 243 -0.86 -16.07 -16.90
N ASP A 244 -0.44 -14.82 -16.76
CA ASP A 244 -0.75 -13.76 -17.73
C ASP A 244 -0.13 -14.05 -19.10
N VAL A 245 1.13 -14.44 -19.16
CA VAL A 245 1.81 -14.85 -20.41
C VAL A 245 1.05 -15.99 -21.10
N LYS A 246 0.62 -17.01 -20.35
CA LYS A 246 -0.17 -18.12 -20.90
C LYS A 246 -1.53 -17.66 -21.43
N ARG A 247 -2.22 -16.76 -20.74
CA ARG A 247 -3.51 -16.21 -21.17
C ARG A 247 -3.41 -15.44 -22.48
N ARG A 248 -2.31 -14.69 -22.68
CA ARG A 248 -2.08 -13.93 -23.92
C ARG A 248 -1.68 -14.80 -25.11
N ALA A 249 -1.19 -16.01 -24.85
CA ALA A 249 -0.77 -16.97 -25.87
C ALA A 249 -1.91 -17.90 -26.35
N ALA A 250 -3.05 -17.91 -25.65
CA ALA A 250 -4.24 -18.71 -25.96
C ALA A 250 -5.26 -17.87 -26.75
#